data_AF-A0A2M7EXA4-F1
#
_entry.id   AF-A0A2M7EXA4-F1
#
_cell.length_a   1.000
_cell.length_b   1.000
_cell.length_c   1.000
_cell.angle_alpha   90.00
_cell.angle_beta   90.00
_cell.angle_gamma   90.00
#
_symmetry.space_group_name_H-M   'P 1'
#
loop_
_entity.id
_entity.type
_entity.pdbx_description
1 polymer ?
#
loop_
_entity_poly.entity_id
_entity_poly.type
_entity_poly.pdbx_seq_one_letter_code
_entity_poly.pdbx_strand_id
1 'polypeptide(L)'
;MPVTDNMPTTAKLVAAIGLGIVGWVGSDMIRPLMPADTSFGWFNYVNLVLGALCGWVVTGKRVGFGWAEGFSAGLTGVGALVVWGLFAQSFAEMLSRSLDRRYTGPVEGLTAMVELAVEFGTYLLNGPLIGFLCVGGILTGLVAEWVARRWS
;
A
#
# COMPACT_ATOMS: atom_id res chain seq x y z
N MET A 1 -4.22 -1.61 -28.05
CA MET A 1 -4.43 -1.93 -26.62
C MET A 1 -5.92 -2.11 -26.42
N PRO A 2 -6.42 -3.25 -25.91
CA PRO A 2 -7.86 -3.44 -25.80
C PRO A 2 -8.43 -2.46 -24.76
N VAL A 3 -9.62 -1.94 -25.05
CA VAL A 3 -10.35 -0.88 -24.32
C VAL A 3 -10.85 -1.35 -22.92
N THR A 4 -10.54 -2.59 -22.52
CA THR A 4 -11.03 -3.24 -21.30
C THR A 4 -10.23 -2.92 -20.02
N ASP A 5 -9.03 -2.35 -20.13
CA ASP A 5 -8.14 -2.09 -18.98
C ASP A 5 -8.73 -1.13 -17.93
N ASN A 6 -9.73 -0.33 -18.31
CA ASN A 6 -10.37 0.66 -17.43
C ASN A 6 -11.78 0.26 -16.98
N MET A 7 -12.33 -0.87 -17.43
CA MET A 7 -13.68 -1.27 -17.01
C MET A 7 -13.69 -1.57 -15.50
N PRO A 8 -14.66 -1.02 -14.72
CA PRO A 8 -14.86 -1.40 -13.34
C PRO A 8 -15.45 -2.81 -13.31
N THR A 9 -14.65 -3.78 -12.85
CA THR A 9 -15.07 -5.18 -12.70
C THR A 9 -15.20 -5.53 -11.22
N THR A 10 -16.04 -6.51 -10.91
CA THR A 10 -16.17 -7.04 -9.54
C THR A 10 -14.82 -7.53 -9.01
N ALA A 11 -13.97 -8.09 -9.87
CA ALA A 11 -12.61 -8.51 -9.52
C ALA A 11 -11.72 -7.35 -9.06
N LYS A 12 -11.78 -6.18 -9.73
CA LYS A 12 -11.06 -4.97 -9.29
C LYS A 12 -11.54 -4.46 -7.94
N LEU A 13 -12.85 -4.53 -7.69
CA LEU A 13 -13.45 -4.10 -6.43
C LEU A 13 -12.99 -5.02 -5.28
N VAL A 14 -12.95 -6.33 -5.52
CA VAL A 14 -12.44 -7.31 -4.57
C VAL A 14 -10.95 -7.14 -4.32
N ALA A 15 -10.14 -6.88 -5.35
CA ALA A 15 -8.72 -6.59 -5.21
C ALA A 15 -8.47 -5.31 -4.39
N ALA A 16 -9.27 -4.25 -4.62
CA ALA A 16 -9.22 -3.01 -3.86
C ALA A 16 -9.59 -3.21 -2.39
N ILE A 17 -10.68 -3.92 -2.11
CA ILE A 17 -11.08 -4.22 -0.73
C ILE A 17 -10.02 -5.06 -0.03
N GLY A 18 -9.52 -6.12 -0.68
CA GLY A 18 -8.51 -7.01 -0.09
C GLY A 18 -7.22 -6.27 0.26
N LEU A 19 -6.67 -5.47 -0.66
CA LEU A 19 -5.46 -4.68 -0.37
C LEU A 19 -5.73 -3.50 0.57
N GLY A 20 -6.94 -2.95 0.59
CA GLY A 20 -7.36 -1.98 1.60
C GLY A 20 -7.36 -2.56 3.01
N ILE A 21 -7.84 -3.79 3.18
CA ILE A 21 -7.78 -4.53 4.45
C ILE A 21 -6.33 -4.82 4.84
N VAL A 22 -5.50 -5.28 3.90
CA VAL A 22 -4.06 -5.49 4.14
C VAL A 22 -3.38 -4.18 4.56
N GLY A 23 -3.71 -3.06 3.91
CA GLY A 23 -3.21 -1.74 4.28
C GLY A 23 -3.62 -1.32 5.69
N TRP A 24 -4.87 -1.54 6.09
CA TRP A 24 -5.37 -1.22 7.43
C TRP A 24 -4.72 -2.09 8.52
N VAL A 25 -4.73 -3.41 8.34
CA VAL A 25 -4.19 -4.35 9.33
C VAL A 25 -2.67 -4.26 9.39
N GLY A 26 -2.00 -4.13 8.25
CA GLY A 26 -0.55 -3.90 8.19
C GLY A 26 -0.17 -2.61 8.89
N SER A 27 -1.00 -1.57 8.77
CA SER A 27 -0.80 -0.33 9.53
C SER A 27 -0.91 -0.57 11.03
N ASP A 28 -1.91 -1.32 11.48
CA ASP A 28 -2.10 -1.64 12.89
C ASP A 28 -0.91 -2.41 13.48
N MET A 29 -0.27 -3.27 12.69
CA MET A 29 0.96 -3.97 13.07
C MET A 29 2.19 -3.04 13.11
N ILE A 30 2.25 -2.02 12.26
CA ILE A 30 3.33 -1.03 12.24
C ILE A 30 3.18 -0.02 13.37
N ARG A 31 1.95 0.32 13.76
CA ARG A 31 1.69 1.33 14.80
C ARG A 31 2.48 1.15 16.10
N PRO A 32 2.51 -0.04 16.73
CA PRO A 32 3.28 -0.23 17.97
C PRO A 32 4.80 -0.17 17.79
N LEU A 33 5.29 -0.18 16.54
CA LEU A 33 6.72 -0.08 16.23
C LEU A 33 7.17 1.38 16.04
N MET A 34 6.25 2.33 15.85
CA MET A 34 6.56 3.73 15.61
C MET A 34 6.66 4.55 16.91
N PRO A 35 7.48 5.62 16.94
CA PRO A 35 7.57 6.52 18.08
C PRO A 35 6.23 7.16 18.42
N ALA A 36 5.97 7.40 19.71
CA ALA A 36 4.70 7.90 20.25
C ALA A 36 4.26 9.29 19.71
N ASP A 37 5.18 10.07 19.15
CA ASP A 37 4.91 11.39 18.57
C ASP A 37 4.26 11.35 17.19
N THR A 38 4.14 10.15 16.58
CA THR A 38 3.54 10.00 15.25
C THR A 38 2.02 10.09 15.35
N SER A 39 1.37 11.03 14.65
CA SER A 39 -0.09 11.21 14.73
C SER A 39 -0.85 9.97 14.22
N PHE A 40 -1.21 9.07 15.14
CA PHE A 40 -1.79 7.76 14.84
C PHE A 40 -3.20 7.82 14.21
N GLY A 41 -3.86 8.97 14.26
CA GLY A 41 -5.25 9.12 13.83
C GLY A 41 -5.46 8.90 12.34
N TRP A 42 -4.63 9.50 11.49
CA TRP A 42 -4.82 9.47 10.03
C TRP A 42 -4.06 8.34 9.31
N PHE A 43 -3.02 7.79 9.94
CA PHE A 43 -2.12 6.78 9.37
C PHE A 43 -2.87 5.59 8.74
N ASN A 44 -3.81 5.03 9.49
CA ASN A 44 -4.59 3.87 9.04
C ASN A 44 -5.54 4.18 7.88
N TYR A 45 -6.18 5.36 7.90
CA TYR A 45 -7.08 5.77 6.83
C TYR A 45 -6.32 6.01 5.53
N VAL A 46 -5.13 6.64 5.62
CA VAL A 46 -4.26 6.85 4.46
C VAL A 46 -3.84 5.51 3.84
N ASN A 47 -3.36 4.57 4.64
CA ASN A 47 -2.92 3.26 4.13
C ASN A 47 -4.07 2.37 3.65
N LEU A 48 -5.28 2.52 4.21
CA LEU A 48 -6.48 1.86 3.68
C LEU A 48 -6.82 2.39 2.28
N VAL A 49 -6.81 3.71 2.10
CA VAL A 49 -7.09 4.33 0.80
C VAL A 49 -6.00 3.97 -0.21
N LEU A 50 -4.72 4.04 0.18
CA LEU A 50 -3.61 3.61 -0.67
C LEU A 50 -3.72 2.12 -1.03
N GLY A 51 -4.13 1.27 -0.10
CA GLY A 51 -4.37 -0.15 -0.36
C GLY A 51 -5.51 -0.38 -1.34
N ALA A 52 -6.62 0.34 -1.19
CA ALA A 52 -7.72 0.28 -2.14
C ALA A 52 -7.28 0.74 -3.55
N LEU A 53 -6.54 1.84 -3.64
CA LEU A 53 -6.02 2.35 -4.91
C LEU A 53 -5.01 1.39 -5.55
N CYS A 54 -4.05 0.87 -4.78
CA CYS A 54 -3.08 -0.11 -5.28
C CYS A 54 -3.78 -1.41 -5.72
N GLY A 55 -4.75 -1.89 -4.95
CA GLY A 55 -5.52 -3.07 -5.33
C GLY A 55 -6.36 -2.87 -6.58
N TRP A 56 -6.94 -1.70 -6.77
CA TRP A 56 -7.71 -1.39 -7.97
C TRP A 56 -6.82 -1.24 -9.22
N VAL A 57 -5.73 -0.48 -9.10
CA VAL A 57 -4.91 -0.04 -10.23
C VAL A 57 -3.83 -1.05 -10.59
N VAL A 58 -3.21 -1.68 -9.61
CA VAL A 58 -2.06 -2.58 -9.81
C VAL A 58 -2.52 -4.02 -9.90
N THR A 59 -3.20 -4.53 -8.87
CA THR A 59 -3.65 -5.92 -8.82
C THR A 59 -4.81 -6.14 -9.77
N GLY A 60 -5.88 -5.35 -9.66
CA GLY A 60 -7.12 -5.55 -10.42
C GLY A 60 -7.00 -5.42 -11.95
N LYS A 61 -5.94 -4.80 -12.49
CA LYS A 61 -5.66 -4.79 -13.94
C LYS A 61 -5.01 -6.07 -14.45
N ARG A 62 -4.42 -6.87 -13.57
CA ARG A 62 -3.63 -8.07 -13.90
C ARG A 62 -4.35 -9.38 -13.55
N VAL A 63 -5.60 -9.27 -13.15
CA VAL A 63 -6.43 -10.39 -12.71
C VAL A 63 -7.36 -10.80 -13.87
N GLY A 64 -7.57 -12.10 -14.05
CA GLY A 64 -8.35 -12.72 -15.13
C GLY A 64 -7.51 -13.47 -16.17
N PHE A 65 -6.19 -13.54 -15.99
CA PHE A 65 -5.25 -14.17 -16.94
C PHE A 65 -4.69 -15.51 -16.44
N GLY A 66 -5.13 -15.99 -15.27
CA GLY A 66 -4.72 -17.28 -14.70
C GLY A 66 -4.29 -17.20 -13.24
N TRP A 67 -4.24 -18.36 -12.57
CA TRP A 67 -3.85 -18.43 -11.15
C TRP A 67 -2.44 -17.91 -10.86
N ALA A 68 -1.49 -18.15 -11.77
CA ALA A 68 -0.11 -17.67 -11.63
C ALA A 68 -0.03 -16.13 -11.72
N GLU A 69 -0.83 -15.53 -12.59
CA GLU A 69 -0.94 -14.06 -12.72
C GLU A 69 -1.65 -13.45 -11.51
N GLY A 70 -2.71 -14.09 -10.98
CA GLY A 70 -3.35 -13.63 -9.75
C GLY A 70 -2.38 -13.60 -8.55
N PHE A 71 -1.55 -14.64 -8.42
CA PHE A 71 -0.50 -14.70 -7.39
C PHE A 71 0.51 -13.55 -7.52
N SER A 72 1.07 -13.35 -8.71
CA SER A 72 2.08 -12.32 -8.98
C SER A 72 1.49 -10.91 -8.86
N ALA A 73 0.24 -10.71 -9.29
CA ALA A 73 -0.49 -9.46 -9.22
C ALA A 73 -0.77 -9.03 -7.77
N GLY A 74 -1.10 -9.99 -6.89
CA GLY A 74 -1.27 -9.75 -5.46
C GLY A 74 0.02 -9.27 -4.80
N LEU A 75 1.13 -9.96 -5.06
CA LEU A 75 2.45 -9.58 -4.51
C LEU A 75 2.93 -8.23 -5.06
N THR A 76 2.70 -7.97 -6.35
CA THR A 76 3.00 -6.67 -6.98
C THR A 76 2.18 -5.54 -6.35
N GLY A 77 0.91 -5.80 -6.03
CA GLY A 77 0.05 -4.83 -5.35
C GLY A 77 0.53 -4.50 -3.94
N VAL A 78 1.03 -5.49 -3.20
CA VAL A 78 1.67 -5.27 -1.89
C VAL A 78 2.96 -4.47 -2.02
N GLY A 79 3.81 -4.79 -3.00
CA GLY A 79 5.03 -4.01 -3.27
C GLY A 79 4.70 -2.55 -3.57
N ALA A 80 3.67 -2.31 -4.39
CA ALA A 80 3.18 -0.97 -4.69
C ALA A 80 2.62 -0.27 -3.45
N LEU A 81 1.83 -0.96 -2.62
CA LEU A 81 1.33 -0.44 -1.34
C LEU A 81 2.48 0.01 -0.44
N VAL A 82 3.52 -0.81 -0.29
CA VAL A 82 4.68 -0.48 0.54
C VAL A 82 5.38 0.78 0.03
N VAL A 83 5.66 0.85 -1.27
CA VAL A 83 6.33 2.01 -1.87
C VAL A 83 5.48 3.28 -1.71
N TRP A 84 4.19 3.21 -2.03
CA TRP A 84 3.28 4.35 -1.90
C TRP A 84 3.03 4.74 -0.45
N GLY A 85 2.96 3.76 0.46
CA GLY A 85 2.85 3.97 1.90
C GLY A 85 4.05 4.72 2.44
N LEU A 86 5.28 4.25 2.17
CA LEU A 86 6.50 4.94 2.57
C LEU A 86 6.54 6.36 2.01
N PHE A 87 6.27 6.54 0.72
CA PHE A 87 6.28 7.85 0.10
C PHE A 87 5.26 8.81 0.73
N ALA A 88 4.00 8.38 0.88
CA ALA A 88 2.94 9.21 1.44
C ALA A 88 3.22 9.59 2.90
N GLN A 89 3.74 8.66 3.70
CA GLN A 89 4.04 8.89 5.12
C GLN A 89 5.24 9.84 5.28
N SER A 90 6.33 9.60 4.57
CA SER A 90 7.51 10.47 4.62
C SER A 90 7.19 11.86 4.09
N PHE A 91 6.36 11.98 3.06
CA PHE A 91 5.93 13.27 2.52
C PHE A 91 5.02 14.04 3.50
N ALA A 92 4.04 13.36 4.12
CA ALA A 92 3.15 13.98 5.10
C ALA A 92 3.93 14.51 6.32
N GLU A 93 4.87 13.72 6.83
CA GLU A 93 5.71 14.10 7.96
C GLU A 93 6.70 15.23 7.60
N MET A 94 7.32 15.18 6.41
CA MET A 94 8.14 16.27 5.88
C MET A 94 7.34 17.59 5.80
N LEU A 95 6.11 17.54 5.29
CA LEU A 95 5.23 18.71 5.21
C LEU A 95 4.89 19.26 6.59
N SER A 96 4.57 18.39 7.56
CA SER A 96 4.29 18.80 8.94
C SER A 96 5.49 19.55 9.53
N ARG A 97 6.70 18.97 9.42
CA ARG A 97 7.94 19.58 9.91
C ARG A 97 8.32 20.87 9.17
N SER A 98 7.97 20.98 7.89
CA SER A 98 8.17 22.22 7.10
C SER A 98 7.28 23.36 7.58
N LEU A 99 6.03 23.07 7.92
CA LEU A 99 5.07 24.06 8.40
C LEU A 99 5.45 24.62 9.78
N ASP A 100 6.14 23.84 10.61
CA ASP A 100 6.70 24.26 11.91
C ASP A 100 7.95 25.16 11.79
N ARG A 101 8.28 25.66 10.59
CA ARG A 101 9.49 26.48 10.29
C ARG A 101 10.82 25.78 10.64
N ARG A 102 10.86 24.44 10.74
CA ARG A 102 12.11 23.71 11.01
C ARG A 102 13.03 23.55 9.81
N TYR A 103 12.55 23.76 8.58
CA TYR A 103 13.38 23.68 7.38
C TYR A 103 13.61 25.06 6.77
N THR A 104 14.87 25.34 6.46
CA THR A 104 15.32 26.64 5.97
C THR A 104 15.27 26.71 4.44
N GLY A 105 15.15 25.55 3.76
CA GLY A 105 15.03 25.48 2.30
C GLY A 105 14.50 24.14 1.73
N PRO A 106 14.09 24.11 0.45
CA PRO A 106 13.45 22.97 -0.20
C PRO A 106 14.35 21.73 -0.37
N VAL A 107 15.67 21.92 -0.47
CA VAL A 107 16.64 20.80 -0.54
C VAL A 107 16.71 20.05 0.79
N GLU A 108 16.66 20.78 1.91
CA GLU A 108 16.69 20.22 3.26
C GLU A 108 15.43 19.37 3.57
N GLY A 109 14.28 19.81 3.05
CA GLY A 109 13.04 19.03 3.10
C GLY A 109 13.16 17.72 2.31
N LEU A 110 13.74 17.75 1.10
CA LEU A 110 13.91 16.54 0.30
C LEU A 110 14.86 15.52 0.94
N THR A 111 15.98 15.99 1.52
CA THR A 111 16.89 15.10 2.27
C THR A 111 16.20 14.48 3.48
N ALA A 112 15.44 15.28 4.24
CA ALA A 112 14.67 14.78 5.36
C ALA A 112 13.62 13.74 4.93
N MET A 113 12.92 13.96 3.80
CA MET A 113 11.95 12.99 3.28
C MET A 113 12.60 11.63 2.99
N VAL A 114 13.81 11.61 2.42
CA VAL A 114 14.54 10.36 2.16
C VAL A 114 14.98 9.69 3.46
N GLU A 115 15.49 10.45 4.42
CA GLU A 115 15.85 9.93 5.76
C GLU A 115 14.64 9.27 6.44
N LEU A 116 13.49 9.93 6.43
CA LEU A 116 12.24 9.38 6.96
C LEU A 116 11.79 8.14 6.20
N ALA A 117 11.95 8.11 4.87
CA ALA A 117 11.60 6.94 4.08
C ALA A 117 12.46 5.73 4.43
N VAL A 118 13.76 5.94 4.71
CA VAL A 118 14.66 4.90 5.18
C VAL A 118 14.28 4.46 6.59
N GLU A 119 14.04 5.40 7.50
CA GLU A 119 13.61 5.12 8.87
C GLU A 119 12.32 4.29 8.91
N PHE A 120 11.27 4.74 8.21
CA PHE A 120 10.03 3.98 8.07
C PHE A 120 10.24 2.63 7.39
N GLY A 121 11.13 2.56 6.40
CA GLY A 121 11.52 1.31 5.75
C GLY A 121 12.11 0.29 6.73
N THR A 122 12.84 0.73 7.77
CA THR A 122 13.37 -0.19 8.78
C THR A 122 12.27 -0.83 9.64
N TYR A 123 11.18 -0.12 9.93
CA TYR A 123 10.03 -0.69 10.65
C TYR A 123 9.30 -1.76 9.83
N LEU A 124 9.39 -1.70 8.50
CA LEU A 124 8.84 -2.73 7.62
C LEU A 124 9.65 -4.04 7.66
N LEU A 125 10.90 -4.03 8.16
CA LEU A 125 11.76 -5.21 8.31
C LEU A 125 11.36 -6.09 9.51
N ASN A 126 10.06 -6.16 9.81
CA ASN A 126 9.51 -7.00 10.85
C ASN A 126 9.00 -8.31 10.23
N GLY A 127 9.55 -9.45 10.66
CA GLY A 127 9.23 -10.77 10.10
C GLY A 127 7.73 -11.08 10.06
N PRO A 128 6.99 -10.93 11.18
CA PRO A 128 5.53 -11.05 11.20
C PRO A 128 4.80 -10.15 10.19
N LEU A 129 5.20 -8.88 10.07
CA LEU A 129 4.61 -7.94 9.11
C LEU A 129 4.86 -8.37 7.67
N ILE A 130 6.10 -8.75 7.32
CA ILE A 130 6.44 -9.24 5.98
C ILE A 130 5.62 -10.48 5.65
N GLY A 131 5.52 -11.43 6.60
CA GLY A 131 4.68 -12.62 6.46
C GLY A 131 3.22 -12.26 6.19
N PHE A 132 2.66 -11.33 6.97
CA PHE A 132 1.30 -10.85 6.80
C PHE A 132 1.07 -10.18 5.44
N LEU A 133 1.96 -9.26 5.04
CA LEU A 133 1.88 -8.56 3.76
C LEU A 133 1.95 -9.54 2.58
N CYS A 134 2.90 -10.47 2.60
CA CYS A 134 3.03 -11.50 1.55
C CYS A 134 1.78 -12.38 1.47
N VAL A 135 1.33 -12.95 2.59
CA VAL A 135 0.15 -13.82 2.63
C VAL A 135 -1.11 -13.04 2.24
N GLY A 136 -1.30 -11.85 2.79
CA GLY A 136 -2.44 -10.98 2.49
C GLY A 136 -2.49 -10.55 1.02
N GLY A 137 -1.34 -10.22 0.43
CA GLY A 137 -1.23 -9.92 -1.00
C GLY A 137 -1.60 -11.10 -1.88
N ILE A 138 -1.00 -12.26 -1.60
CA ILE A 138 -1.27 -13.50 -2.33
C ILE A 138 -2.76 -13.86 -2.25
N LEU A 139 -3.34 -13.85 -1.05
CA LEU A 139 -4.76 -14.13 -0.84
C LEU A 139 -5.64 -13.13 -1.60
N THR A 140 -5.32 -11.84 -1.55
CA THR A 140 -6.06 -10.81 -2.29
C THR A 140 -6.04 -11.08 -3.79
N GLY A 141 -4.86 -11.40 -4.36
CA GLY A 141 -4.71 -11.72 -5.77
C GLY A 141 -5.47 -12.99 -6.19
N LEU A 142 -5.39 -14.05 -5.39
CA LEU A 142 -6.08 -15.32 -5.65
C LEU A 142 -7.60 -15.18 -5.57
N VAL A 143 -8.11 -14.46 -4.56
CA VAL A 143 -9.55 -14.23 -4.40
C VAL A 143 -10.07 -13.35 -5.53
N ALA A 144 -9.33 -12.30 -5.92
CA ALA A 144 -9.69 -11.49 -7.07
C ALA A 144 -9.73 -12.32 -8.37
N GLU A 145 -8.77 -13.22 -8.58
CA GLU A 145 -8.71 -14.12 -9.75
C GLU A 145 -9.86 -15.13 -9.79
N TRP A 146 -10.25 -15.66 -8.62
CA TRP A 146 -11.42 -16.49 -8.50
C TRP A 146 -12.71 -15.74 -8.85
N VAL A 147 -12.85 -14.50 -8.38
CA VAL A 147 -14.00 -13.64 -8.70
C VAL A 147 -14.00 -13.27 -10.18
N ALA A 148 -12.85 -12.94 -10.78
CA ALA A 148 -12.75 -12.67 -12.20
C ALA A 148 -13.30 -13.83 -13.01
N ARG A 149 -12.83 -15.06 -12.81
CA ARG A 149 -13.30 -16.22 -13.60
C ARG A 149 -14.76 -16.59 -13.41
N ARG A 150 -15.35 -16.27 -12.25
CA ARG A 150 -16.75 -16.60 -11.96
C ARG A 150 -17.73 -15.57 -12.51
N TRP A 151 -17.29 -14.32 -12.68
CA TRP A 151 -18.16 -13.18 -13.00
C TRP A 151 -17.70 -12.37 -14.23
N SER A 152 -16.67 -12.83 -14.97
CA SER A 152 -16.21 -12.28 -16.25
C SER A 152 -16.96 -12.84 -17.44
#